data_AF-A0A0D8XKI7-F1
#
_entry.id   AF-A0A0D8XKI7-F1
#
_cell.length_a   1.000
_cell.length_b   1.000
_cell.length_c   1.000
_cell.angle_alpha   90.00
_cell.angle_beta   90.00
_cell.angle_gamma   90.00
#
_symmetry.space_group_name_H-M   'P 1'
#
loop_
_entity.id
_entity.type
_entity.pdbx_description
1 polymer ?
#
loop_
_entity_poly.entity_id
_entity_poly.type
_entity_poly.pdbx_seq_one_letter_code
_entity_poly.pdbx_strand_id
1 'polypeptide(L)'
;MTSDDLSRILLIAKVIEIEIEELINVFASYKQEEHLLPEILRIIEVNGSSSLRTKVVELYARKSEALISSNNVESISEIRLGIDNELSVFLSRYVDVDKGAKICAEAQLWRSATLLALRQRSNSAEILRILIRDGAKNWSVSIASQIMSCASSLDWGQITEQEVGVLVSLLCEWQANLNSVPYHETCLRLSIKYMKTFPKHCSILYLVSAMYIISDKTSWTQNCDATCRSISCGSNGSTAITANGQLFVWGDFTNQQNKSFEASGDTYQVV
;
A
#
# COMPACT_ATOMS: atom_id res chain seq x y z
N MET A 1 12.05 24.87 2.94
CA MET A 1 11.77 26.04 2.08
C MET A 1 10.30 26.40 2.19
N THR A 2 9.91 27.68 2.24
CA THR A 2 8.49 28.07 2.30
C THR A 2 7.85 28.07 0.91
N SER A 3 6.51 28.04 0.84
CA SER A 3 5.78 28.16 -0.44
C SER A 3 6.07 29.48 -1.16
N ASP A 4 6.35 30.55 -0.40
CA ASP A 4 6.65 31.87 -0.95
C ASP A 4 8.04 31.90 -1.59
N ASP A 5 9.02 31.25 -0.94
CA ASP A 5 10.39 31.10 -1.48
C ASP A 5 10.38 30.31 -2.79
N LEU A 6 9.66 29.18 -2.83
CA LEU A 6 9.53 28.36 -4.04
C LEU A 6 8.90 29.16 -5.19
N SER A 7 7.84 29.90 -4.90
CA SER A 7 7.15 30.72 -5.92
C SER A 7 8.08 31.77 -6.51
N ARG A 8 8.93 32.40 -5.68
CA ARG A 8 9.97 33.33 -6.15
C ARG A 8 11.04 32.65 -6.99
N ILE A 9 11.49 31.46 -6.59
CA ILE A 9 12.47 30.69 -7.36
C ILE A 9 11.91 30.29 -8.73
N LEU A 10 10.66 29.83 -8.79
CA LEU A 10 9.99 29.48 -10.04
C LEU A 10 9.79 30.72 -10.95
N LEU A 11 9.48 31.88 -10.38
CA LEU A 11 9.43 33.14 -11.12
C LEU A 11 10.79 33.52 -11.71
N ILE A 12 11.86 33.41 -10.92
CA ILE A 12 13.23 33.69 -11.39
C ILE A 12 13.63 32.71 -12.49
N ALA A 13 13.39 31.41 -12.29
CA ALA A 13 13.67 30.39 -13.28
C ALA A 13 12.97 30.67 -14.61
N LYS A 14 11.71 31.11 -14.56
CA LYS A 14 10.95 31.51 -15.75
C LYS A 14 11.53 32.74 -16.45
N VAL A 15 12.03 33.72 -15.72
CA VAL A 15 12.67 34.92 -16.29
C VAL A 15 14.00 34.58 -16.97
N ILE A 16 14.74 33.59 -16.44
CA ILE A 16 16.03 33.14 -16.97
C ILE A 16 15.85 32.00 -18.00
N GLU A 17 14.61 31.63 -18.33
CA GLU A 17 14.27 30.55 -19.28
C GLU A 17 14.86 29.18 -18.91
N ILE A 18 15.02 28.91 -17.60
CA ILE A 18 15.47 27.60 -17.10
C ILE A 18 14.31 26.60 -17.19
N GLU A 19 14.54 25.48 -17.86
CA GLU A 19 13.56 24.40 -17.95
C GLU A 19 13.36 23.71 -16.59
N ILE A 20 12.15 23.18 -16.36
CA ILE A 20 11.84 22.50 -15.10
C ILE A 20 12.71 21.24 -14.88
N GLU A 21 13.16 20.58 -15.95
CA GLU A 21 14.08 19.45 -15.87
C GLU A 21 15.47 19.86 -15.32
N GLU A 22 15.97 21.03 -15.72
CA GLU A 22 17.20 21.58 -15.18
C GLU A 22 17.03 22.01 -13.72
N LEU A 23 15.87 22.58 -13.38
CA LEU A 23 15.55 22.96 -12.01
C LEU A 23 15.53 21.75 -11.07
N ILE A 24 15.01 20.61 -11.52
CA ILE A 24 15.06 19.34 -10.76
C ILE A 24 16.52 18.99 -10.44
N ASN A 25 17.44 19.09 -11.40
CA ASN A 25 18.86 18.77 -11.18
C ASN A 25 19.54 19.74 -10.18
N VAL A 26 19.19 21.03 -10.26
CA VAL A 26 19.67 22.04 -9.30
C VAL A 26 19.19 21.70 -7.89
N PHE A 27 17.90 21.45 -7.71
CA PHE A 27 17.33 21.10 -6.40
C PHE A 27 17.84 19.76 -5.87
N ALA A 28 18.04 18.78 -6.75
CA ALA A 28 18.62 17.48 -6.41
C ALA A 28 20.04 17.61 -5.83
N SER A 29 20.82 18.60 -6.31
CA SER A 29 22.16 18.90 -5.75
C SER A 29 22.11 19.34 -4.29
N TYR A 30 20.96 19.82 -3.82
CA TYR A 30 20.72 20.23 -2.43
C TYR A 30 19.75 19.31 -1.67
N LYS A 31 19.33 18.17 -2.26
CA LYS A 31 18.33 17.24 -1.68
C LYS A 31 17.01 17.93 -1.29
N GLN A 32 16.49 18.76 -2.20
CA GLN A 32 15.27 19.54 -2.00
C GLN A 32 14.27 19.38 -3.15
N GLU A 33 14.52 18.44 -4.07
CA GLU A 33 13.74 18.23 -5.28
C GLU A 33 12.24 17.96 -5.00
N GLU A 34 11.90 17.41 -3.83
CA GLU A 34 10.52 17.17 -3.41
C GLU A 34 9.68 18.44 -3.35
N HIS A 35 10.30 19.61 -3.15
CA HIS A 35 9.60 20.89 -3.15
C HIS A 35 9.06 21.26 -4.53
N LEU A 36 9.60 20.71 -5.62
CA LEU A 36 9.11 20.94 -6.98
C LEU A 36 7.89 20.08 -7.32
N LEU A 37 7.55 19.10 -6.49
CA LEU A 37 6.47 18.14 -6.75
C LEU A 37 5.12 18.81 -7.07
N PRO A 38 4.63 19.83 -6.34
CA PRO A 38 3.35 20.48 -6.66
C PRO A 38 3.31 21.09 -8.06
N GLU A 39 4.41 21.74 -8.47
CA GLU A 39 4.49 22.37 -9.79
C GLU A 39 4.60 21.33 -10.91
N ILE A 40 5.35 20.25 -10.68
CA ILE A 40 5.45 19.13 -11.62
C ILE A 40 4.10 18.44 -11.82
N LEU A 41 3.35 18.21 -10.74
CA LEU A 41 1.99 17.67 -10.83
C LEU A 41 1.08 18.60 -11.63
N ARG A 42 1.16 19.92 -11.41
CA ARG A 42 0.40 20.92 -12.19
C ARG A 42 0.73 20.88 -13.68
N ILE A 43 2.01 20.76 -14.03
CA ILE A 43 2.45 20.62 -15.44
C ILE A 43 1.89 19.33 -16.06
N ILE A 44 1.91 18.23 -15.32
CA ILE A 44 1.39 16.93 -15.77
C ILE A 44 -0.14 16.94 -15.91
N GLU A 45 -0.86 17.64 -15.02
CA GLU A 45 -2.31 17.81 -15.15
C GLU A 45 -2.71 18.58 -16.41
N VAL A 46 -1.91 19.59 -16.80
CA VAL A 46 -2.11 20.34 -18.06
C VAL A 46 -1.65 19.53 -19.27
N ASN A 47 -0.54 18.80 -19.14
CA ASN A 47 0.02 17.95 -20.19
C ASN A 47 0.33 16.55 -19.67
N GLY A 48 -0.65 15.65 -19.74
CA GLY A 48 -0.53 14.27 -19.28
C GLY A 48 0.54 13.45 -20.03
N SER A 49 1.00 13.93 -21.18
CA SER A 49 2.07 13.29 -21.98
C SER A 49 3.48 13.77 -21.62
N SER A 50 3.63 14.64 -20.61
CA SER A 50 4.92 15.14 -20.13
C SER A 50 5.84 14.01 -19.62
N SER A 51 7.12 14.05 -20.01
CA SER A 51 8.20 13.16 -19.54
C SER A 51 8.38 13.18 -18.02
N LEU A 52 8.05 14.31 -17.40
CA LEU A 52 8.20 14.56 -15.96
C LEU A 52 7.46 13.56 -15.08
N ARG A 53 6.41 12.90 -15.60
CA ARG A 53 5.69 11.85 -14.86
C ARG A 53 6.59 10.71 -14.40
N THR A 54 7.66 10.45 -15.13
CA THR A 54 8.66 9.42 -14.78
C THR A 54 9.49 9.78 -13.53
N LYS A 55 9.53 11.07 -13.16
CA LYS A 55 10.21 11.58 -11.97
C LYS A 55 9.34 11.64 -10.72
N VAL A 56 8.02 11.58 -10.87
CA VAL A 56 7.07 11.72 -9.75
C VAL A 56 7.30 10.69 -8.65
N VAL A 57 7.63 9.44 -9.00
CA VAL A 57 7.92 8.38 -8.01
C VAL A 57 9.13 8.73 -7.14
N GLU A 58 10.22 9.21 -7.75
CA GLU A 58 11.44 9.63 -7.04
C GLU A 58 11.12 10.78 -6.07
N LEU A 59 10.36 11.78 -6.54
CA LEU A 59 10.00 12.95 -5.74
C LEU A 59 9.10 12.63 -4.55
N TYR A 60 8.14 11.71 -4.72
CA TYR A 60 7.29 11.26 -3.61
C TYR A 60 8.08 10.46 -2.57
N ALA A 61 9.05 9.64 -3.00
CA ALA A 61 9.94 8.95 -2.08
C ALA A 61 10.80 9.94 -1.28
N ARG A 62 11.34 10.98 -1.94
CA ARG A 62 12.06 12.07 -1.26
C ARG A 62 11.19 12.85 -0.29
N LYS A 63 9.95 13.15 -0.65
CA LYS A 63 8.95 13.77 0.25
C LYS A 63 8.74 12.94 1.52
N SER A 64 8.65 11.60 1.38
CA SER A 64 8.57 10.68 2.51
C SER A 64 9.82 10.74 3.39
N GLU A 65 11.01 10.73 2.78
CA GLU A 65 12.30 10.80 3.50
C GLU A 65 12.50 12.10 4.27
N ALA A 66 12.21 13.24 3.66
CA ALA A 66 12.43 14.57 4.23
C ALA A 66 11.60 14.79 5.52
N LEU A 67 10.36 14.30 5.55
CA LEU A 67 9.43 14.49 6.67
C LEU A 67 9.74 13.62 7.90
N ILE A 68 10.58 12.59 7.75
CA ILE A 68 11.05 11.75 8.87
C ILE A 68 12.06 12.51 9.73
N SER A 69 12.79 13.47 9.14
CA SER A 69 13.84 14.21 9.85
C SER A 69 13.30 15.22 10.86
N SER A 70 11.98 15.42 10.95
CA SER A 70 11.37 16.50 11.72
C SER A 70 10.34 16.10 12.78
N ASN A 71 9.86 14.84 12.86
CA ASN A 71 8.63 14.50 13.61
C ASN A 71 8.72 13.23 14.50
N ASN A 72 7.75 13.09 15.42
CA ASN A 72 7.53 11.91 16.30
C ASN A 72 7.08 10.64 15.53
N VAL A 73 7.41 9.46 16.07
CA VAL A 73 7.31 8.13 15.41
C VAL A 73 5.90 7.73 14.96
N GLU A 74 4.85 7.90 15.77
CA GLU A 74 3.48 7.51 15.37
C GLU A 74 2.92 8.38 14.24
N SER A 75 3.19 9.69 14.29
CA SER A 75 2.81 10.64 13.24
C SER A 75 3.47 10.31 11.89
N ILE A 76 4.67 9.73 11.90
CA ILE A 76 5.39 9.36 10.67
C ILE A 76 4.64 8.30 9.87
N SER A 77 4.01 7.32 10.53
CA SER A 77 3.27 6.24 9.85
C SER A 77 2.05 6.77 9.08
N GLU A 78 1.29 7.69 9.69
CA GLU A 78 0.12 8.32 9.08
C GLU A 78 0.50 9.26 7.94
N ILE A 79 1.57 10.05 8.12
CA ILE A 79 2.10 10.92 7.06
C ILE A 79 2.51 10.09 5.84
N ARG A 80 3.23 8.99 6.06
CA ARG A 80 3.63 8.06 4.99
C ARG A 80 2.44 7.43 4.30
N LEU A 81 1.42 7.03 5.06
CA LEU A 81 0.18 6.52 4.49
C LEU A 81 -0.50 7.56 3.57
N GLY A 82 -0.56 8.82 4.00
CA GLY A 82 -1.09 9.92 3.17
C GLY A 82 -0.30 10.10 1.87
N ILE A 83 1.03 10.10 1.97
CA ILE A 83 1.94 10.20 0.83
C ILE A 83 1.76 9.02 -0.14
N ASP A 84 1.71 7.79 0.38
CA ASP A 84 1.53 6.57 -0.42
C ASP A 84 0.16 6.55 -1.09
N ASN A 85 -0.87 7.07 -0.43
CA ASN A 85 -2.21 7.23 -1.01
C ASN A 85 -2.18 8.19 -2.21
N GLU A 86 -1.60 9.39 -2.07
CA GLU A 86 -1.44 10.34 -3.17
C GLU A 86 -0.68 9.71 -4.36
N LEU A 87 0.46 9.06 -4.10
CA LEU A 87 1.25 8.40 -5.13
C LEU A 87 0.49 7.26 -5.80
N SER A 88 -0.23 6.43 -5.04
CA SER A 88 -0.99 5.32 -5.61
C SER A 88 -2.13 5.78 -6.53
N VAL A 89 -2.77 6.92 -6.22
CA VAL A 89 -3.77 7.54 -7.09
C VAL A 89 -3.12 8.04 -8.38
N PHE A 90 -1.96 8.70 -8.28
CA PHE A 90 -1.19 9.13 -9.44
C PHE A 90 -0.81 7.94 -10.34
N LEU A 91 -0.24 6.89 -9.76
CA LEU A 91 0.15 5.68 -10.49
C LEU A 91 -1.03 5.02 -11.16
N SER A 92 -2.20 5.00 -10.52
CA SER A 92 -3.42 4.42 -11.11
C SER A 92 -3.87 5.17 -12.36
N ARG A 93 -3.60 6.48 -12.48
CA ARG A 93 -3.87 7.29 -13.67
C ARG A 93 -2.83 7.10 -14.77
N TYR A 94 -1.56 6.98 -14.39
CA TYR A 94 -0.43 6.87 -15.32
C TYR A 94 0.17 5.45 -15.28
N VAL A 95 -0.41 4.56 -16.09
CA VAL A 95 -0.04 3.13 -16.14
C VAL A 95 1.35 2.91 -16.72
N ASP A 96 1.83 3.83 -17.55
CA ASP A 96 3.15 3.78 -18.17
C ASP A 96 4.30 4.13 -17.21
N VAL A 97 3.99 4.71 -16.05
CA VAL A 97 4.96 4.86 -14.95
C VAL A 97 5.10 3.53 -14.22
N ASP A 98 6.09 2.74 -14.62
CA ASP A 98 6.26 1.35 -14.16
C ASP A 98 7.55 1.11 -13.36
N LYS A 99 8.45 2.09 -13.32
CA LYS A 99 9.73 2.05 -12.57
C LYS A 99 9.59 2.61 -11.15
N GLY A 100 10.55 2.27 -10.29
CA GLY A 100 10.69 2.86 -8.95
C GLY A 100 10.11 2.03 -7.80
N ALA A 101 9.70 0.78 -8.05
CA ALA A 101 9.17 -0.11 -7.01
C ALA A 101 10.10 -0.22 -5.79
N LYS A 102 11.41 -0.38 -6.03
CA LYS A 102 12.44 -0.47 -4.99
C LYS A 102 12.51 0.80 -4.15
N ILE A 103 12.53 1.95 -4.82
CA ILE A 103 12.60 3.27 -4.19
C ILE A 103 11.39 3.47 -3.28
N CYS A 104 10.18 3.11 -3.74
CA CYS A 104 8.98 3.14 -2.91
C CYS A 104 9.10 2.22 -1.68
N ALA A 105 9.62 1.02 -1.84
CA ALA A 105 9.78 0.07 -0.72
C ALA A 105 10.78 0.59 0.33
N GLU A 106 11.92 1.14 -0.10
CA GLU A 106 12.91 1.76 0.79
C GLU A 106 12.33 2.98 1.53
N ALA A 107 11.47 3.75 0.86
CA ALA A 107 10.73 4.87 1.44
C ALA A 107 9.46 4.46 2.23
N GLN A 108 9.19 3.14 2.36
CA GLN A 108 8.05 2.55 3.07
C GLN A 108 6.66 2.91 2.49
N LEU A 109 6.62 3.21 1.19
CA LEU A 109 5.40 3.47 0.40
C LEU A 109 4.89 2.14 -0.18
N TRP A 110 4.45 1.24 0.69
CA TRP A 110 4.21 -0.18 0.37
C TRP A 110 3.12 -0.42 -0.69
N ARG A 111 2.06 0.40 -0.74
CA ARG A 111 1.00 0.28 -1.74
C ARG A 111 1.53 0.61 -3.12
N SER A 112 2.25 1.72 -3.24
CA SER A 112 2.89 2.15 -4.49
C SER A 112 4.00 1.18 -4.93
N ALA A 113 4.81 0.69 -3.97
CA ALA A 113 5.82 -0.33 -4.24
C ALA A 113 5.21 -1.61 -4.82
N THR A 114 4.11 -2.09 -4.22
CA THR A 114 3.38 -3.27 -4.69
C THR A 114 2.82 -3.06 -6.10
N LEU A 115 2.16 -1.92 -6.35
CA LEU A 115 1.60 -1.59 -7.67
C LEU A 115 2.68 -1.61 -8.76
N LEU A 116 3.82 -0.96 -8.52
CA LEU A 116 4.93 -0.90 -9.47
C LEU A 116 5.58 -2.28 -9.68
N ALA A 117 5.76 -3.06 -8.61
CA ALA A 117 6.30 -4.42 -8.72
C ALA A 117 5.36 -5.38 -9.47
N LEU A 118 4.03 -5.19 -9.38
CA LEU A 118 3.08 -5.98 -10.16
C LEU A 118 3.10 -5.62 -11.65
N ARG A 119 3.40 -4.35 -12.00
CA ARG A 119 3.65 -3.93 -13.39
C ARG A 119 4.92 -4.57 -13.93
N GLN A 120 5.99 -4.56 -13.14
CA GLN A 120 7.29 -5.13 -13.47
C GLN A 120 7.57 -6.37 -12.61
N ARG A 121 7.02 -7.53 -13.02
CA ARG A 121 7.13 -8.81 -12.27
C ARG A 121 8.55 -9.16 -11.81
N SER A 122 9.58 -8.71 -12.52
CA SER A 122 10.99 -8.88 -12.19
C SER A 122 11.39 -8.34 -10.80
N ASN A 123 10.67 -7.36 -10.28
CA ASN A 123 11.06 -6.68 -9.04
C ASN A 123 10.51 -7.36 -7.78
N SER A 124 9.60 -8.34 -7.92
CA SER A 124 8.91 -8.97 -6.78
C SER A 124 9.86 -9.45 -5.68
N ALA A 125 10.93 -10.16 -6.07
CA ALA A 125 11.91 -10.72 -5.13
C ALA A 125 12.65 -9.63 -4.36
N GLU A 126 13.05 -8.56 -5.03
CA GLU A 126 13.79 -7.45 -4.42
C GLU A 126 12.92 -6.72 -3.39
N ILE A 127 11.64 -6.47 -3.71
CA ILE A 127 10.72 -5.83 -2.77
C ILE A 127 10.46 -6.72 -1.55
N LEU A 128 10.27 -8.02 -1.76
CA LEU A 128 10.13 -8.97 -0.66
C LEU A 128 11.37 -9.00 0.24
N ARG A 129 12.58 -8.91 -0.32
CA ARG A 129 13.83 -8.85 0.49
C ARG A 129 13.90 -7.59 1.34
N ILE A 130 13.48 -6.44 0.82
CA ILE A 130 13.38 -5.20 1.60
C ILE A 130 12.37 -5.37 2.74
N LEU A 131 11.21 -5.96 2.44
CA LEU A 131 10.19 -6.25 3.45
C LEU A 131 10.70 -7.21 4.53
N ILE A 132 11.43 -8.25 4.16
CA ILE A 132 12.02 -9.21 5.10
C ILE A 132 13.08 -8.54 5.99
N ARG A 133 13.89 -7.65 5.42
CA ARG A 133 14.96 -6.94 6.15
C ARG A 133 14.40 -5.94 7.17
N ASP A 134 13.40 -5.16 6.77
CA ASP A 134 12.98 -3.97 7.54
C ASP A 134 11.56 -4.08 8.11
N GLY A 135 10.78 -5.09 7.72
CA GLY A 135 9.35 -5.20 8.03
C GLY A 135 9.03 -5.20 9.53
N ALA A 136 9.81 -5.92 10.34
CA ALA A 136 9.61 -5.93 11.80
C ALA A 136 9.82 -4.54 12.43
N LYS A 137 10.82 -3.78 11.96
CA LYS A 137 11.16 -2.45 12.50
C LYS A 137 10.15 -1.38 12.08
N ASN A 138 9.62 -1.53 10.87
CA ASN A 138 8.72 -0.57 10.25
C ASN A 138 7.24 -0.88 10.49
N TRP A 139 6.94 -1.97 11.19
CA TRP A 139 5.57 -2.38 11.47
C TRP A 139 4.83 -1.32 12.28
N SER A 140 3.64 -0.95 11.82
CA SER A 140 2.65 -0.19 12.59
C SER A 140 1.25 -0.57 12.12
N VAL A 141 0.25 -0.45 13.00
CA VAL A 141 -1.14 -0.80 12.68
C VAL A 141 -1.66 -0.01 11.47
N SER A 142 -1.25 1.26 11.34
CA SER A 142 -1.66 2.14 10.24
C SER A 142 -1.20 1.69 8.86
N ILE A 143 -0.06 0.98 8.77
CA ILE A 143 0.50 0.49 7.49
C ILE A 143 0.44 -1.04 7.33
N ALA A 144 -0.18 -1.72 8.31
CA ALA A 144 -0.20 -3.17 8.41
C ALA A 144 -0.87 -3.84 7.20
N SER A 145 -1.97 -3.24 6.72
CA SER A 145 -2.71 -3.75 5.57
C SER A 145 -1.95 -3.65 4.26
N GLN A 146 -1.18 -2.57 4.08
CA GLN A 146 -0.32 -2.34 2.92
C GLN A 146 0.87 -3.31 2.92
N ILE A 147 1.47 -3.55 4.09
CA ILE A 147 2.53 -4.56 4.25
C ILE A 147 2.00 -5.97 3.94
N MET A 148 0.82 -6.32 4.47
CA MET A 148 0.21 -7.62 4.23
C MET A 148 -0.19 -7.81 2.75
N SER A 149 -0.74 -6.76 2.14
CA SER A 149 -1.03 -6.74 0.70
C SER A 149 0.24 -6.91 -0.13
N CYS A 150 1.34 -6.26 0.26
CA CYS A 150 2.64 -6.39 -0.40
C CYS A 150 3.15 -7.84 -0.33
N ALA A 151 3.23 -8.41 0.87
CA ALA A 151 3.71 -9.78 1.07
C ALA A 151 2.87 -10.82 0.31
N SER A 152 1.55 -10.62 0.25
CA SER A 152 0.62 -11.57 -0.36
C SER A 152 0.51 -11.46 -1.88
N SER A 153 0.72 -10.27 -2.44
CA SER A 153 0.56 -10.03 -3.88
C SER A 153 1.80 -10.41 -4.68
N LEU A 154 2.99 -10.34 -4.06
CA LEU A 154 4.25 -10.57 -4.76
C LEU A 154 4.63 -12.05 -4.85
N ASP A 155 5.42 -12.39 -5.87
CA ASP A 155 5.86 -13.76 -6.12
C ASP A 155 7.03 -14.17 -5.22
N TRP A 156 6.88 -15.30 -4.51
CA TRP A 156 7.90 -15.85 -3.62
C TRP A 156 8.85 -16.81 -4.34
N GLY A 157 8.62 -17.10 -5.62
CA GLY A 157 9.41 -18.10 -6.37
C GLY A 157 10.90 -17.79 -6.50
N GLN A 158 11.31 -16.54 -6.30
CA GLN A 158 12.70 -16.07 -6.47
C GLN A 158 13.41 -15.74 -5.15
N ILE A 159 12.75 -15.93 -4.00
CA ILE A 159 13.37 -15.80 -2.68
C ILE A 159 13.80 -17.18 -2.16
N THR A 160 14.83 -17.19 -1.35
CA THR A 160 15.46 -18.40 -0.79
C THR A 160 14.62 -19.00 0.33
N GLU A 161 14.86 -20.27 0.66
CA GLU A 161 14.17 -20.95 1.76
C GLU A 161 14.36 -20.23 3.11
N GLN A 162 15.55 -19.69 3.36
CA GLN A 162 15.84 -18.90 4.57
C GLN A 162 15.03 -17.59 4.59
N GLU A 163 14.97 -16.87 3.47
CA GLU A 163 14.19 -15.63 3.33
C GLU A 163 12.69 -15.91 3.55
N VAL A 164 12.15 -17.01 3.01
CA VAL A 164 10.76 -17.43 3.25
C VAL A 164 10.51 -17.75 4.71
N GLY A 165 11.47 -18.36 5.41
CA GLY A 165 11.32 -18.62 6.85
C GLY A 165 11.15 -17.35 7.68
N VAL A 166 11.92 -16.30 7.37
CA VAL A 166 11.75 -15.00 8.01
C VAL A 166 10.41 -14.37 7.63
N LEU A 167 10.04 -14.41 6.34
CA LEU A 167 8.76 -13.87 5.88
C LEU A 167 7.56 -14.56 6.54
N VAL A 168 7.56 -15.89 6.64
CA VAL A 168 6.51 -16.64 7.34
C VAL A 168 6.44 -16.27 8.82
N SER A 169 7.59 -16.08 9.47
CA SER A 169 7.63 -15.68 10.88
C SER A 169 6.98 -14.31 11.08
N LEU A 170 7.30 -13.35 10.20
CA LEU A 170 6.66 -12.03 10.18
C LEU A 170 5.15 -12.13 9.93
N LEU A 171 4.71 -12.93 8.95
CA LEU A 171 3.29 -13.12 8.64
C LEU A 171 2.51 -13.76 9.81
N CYS A 172 3.12 -14.68 10.55
CA CYS A 172 2.53 -15.25 11.76
C CYS A 172 2.35 -14.21 12.86
N GLU A 173 3.35 -13.34 13.08
CA GLU A 173 3.26 -12.25 14.05
C GLU A 173 2.24 -11.19 13.63
N TRP A 174 2.29 -10.75 12.37
CA TRP A 174 1.42 -9.70 11.84
C TRP A 174 -0.05 -10.10 11.80
N GLN A 175 -0.36 -11.34 11.41
CA GLN A 175 -1.76 -11.80 11.43
C GLN A 175 -2.29 -11.90 12.86
N ALA A 176 -1.45 -12.27 13.83
CA ALA A 176 -1.83 -12.31 15.25
C ALA A 176 -2.13 -10.89 15.77
N ASN A 177 -1.30 -9.91 15.41
CA ASN A 177 -1.48 -8.51 15.79
C ASN A 177 -2.72 -7.87 15.15
N LEU A 178 -3.01 -8.20 13.88
CA LEU A 178 -4.18 -7.71 13.18
C LEU A 178 -5.48 -8.39 13.63
N ASN A 179 -5.39 -9.65 14.09
CA ASN A 179 -6.48 -10.46 14.62
C ASN A 179 -7.78 -10.35 13.80
N SER A 180 -7.68 -10.63 12.50
CA SER A 180 -8.78 -10.41 11.56
C SER A 180 -8.81 -11.49 10.49
N VAL A 181 -10.00 -12.07 10.29
CA VAL A 181 -10.24 -13.26 9.45
C VAL A 181 -9.67 -13.11 8.03
N PRO A 182 -9.88 -11.99 7.30
CA PRO A 182 -9.31 -11.81 5.97
C PRO A 182 -7.78 -11.98 5.92
N TYR A 183 -7.06 -11.57 6.97
CA TYR A 183 -5.60 -11.71 7.02
C TYR A 183 -5.17 -13.13 7.35
N HIS A 184 -5.90 -13.82 8.23
CA HIS A 184 -5.69 -15.25 8.46
C HIS A 184 -5.95 -16.06 7.18
N GLU A 185 -7.04 -15.78 6.46
CA GLU A 185 -7.34 -16.43 5.18
C GLU A 185 -6.29 -16.13 4.11
N THR A 186 -5.78 -14.89 4.06
CA THR A 186 -4.71 -14.52 3.13
C THR A 186 -3.46 -15.34 3.39
N CYS A 187 -3.04 -15.45 4.65
CA CYS A 187 -1.91 -16.28 5.05
C CYS A 187 -2.14 -17.77 4.73
N LEU A 188 -3.36 -18.27 4.96
CA LEU A 188 -3.75 -19.64 4.60
C LEU A 188 -3.63 -19.87 3.09
N ARG A 189 -4.15 -18.96 2.24
CA ARG A 189 -4.03 -19.08 0.78
C ARG A 189 -2.57 -19.06 0.31
N LEU A 190 -1.74 -18.19 0.89
CA LEU A 190 -0.31 -18.15 0.57
C LEU A 190 0.39 -19.46 0.91
N SER A 191 0.07 -20.03 2.07
CA SER A 191 0.63 -21.31 2.50
C SER A 191 0.31 -22.43 1.51
N ILE A 192 -0.93 -22.51 1.03
CA ILE A 192 -1.36 -23.50 0.03
C ILE A 192 -0.65 -23.25 -1.30
N LYS A 193 -0.59 -21.99 -1.75
CA LYS A 193 0.03 -21.59 -3.02
C LYS A 193 1.49 -22.02 -3.10
N TYR A 194 2.27 -21.83 -2.05
CA TYR A 194 3.71 -22.12 -2.04
C TYR A 194 4.09 -23.43 -1.34
N MET A 195 3.12 -24.25 -0.92
CA MET A 195 3.34 -25.50 -0.19
C MET A 195 4.30 -26.45 -0.91
N LYS A 196 4.23 -26.52 -2.24
CA LYS A 196 5.12 -27.39 -3.03
C LYS A 196 6.57 -26.90 -3.03
N THR A 197 6.78 -25.59 -2.96
CA THR A 197 8.10 -24.95 -3.04
C THR A 197 8.76 -24.88 -1.67
N PHE A 198 8.00 -24.52 -0.62
CA PHE A 198 8.50 -24.30 0.73
C PHE A 198 7.69 -25.08 1.78
N PRO A 199 7.66 -26.42 1.71
CA PRO A 199 6.71 -27.25 2.47
C PRO A 199 6.78 -27.06 3.97
N LYS A 200 7.98 -26.94 4.56
CA LYS A 200 8.17 -26.76 6.01
C LYS A 200 7.56 -25.43 6.49
N HIS A 201 7.94 -24.34 5.85
CA HIS A 201 7.51 -22.98 6.21
C HIS A 201 6.01 -22.78 5.94
N CYS A 202 5.51 -23.25 4.80
CA CYS A 202 4.10 -23.18 4.47
C CYS A 202 3.23 -24.05 5.39
N SER A 203 3.71 -25.20 5.85
CA SER A 203 2.96 -26.01 6.83
C SER A 203 2.75 -25.27 8.16
N ILE A 204 3.77 -24.52 8.61
CA ILE A 204 3.67 -23.67 9.82
C ILE A 204 2.64 -22.57 9.60
N LEU A 205 2.76 -21.81 8.50
CA LEU A 205 1.83 -20.73 8.19
C LEU A 205 0.39 -21.25 8.07
N TYR A 206 0.20 -22.39 7.41
CA TYR A 206 -1.09 -23.05 7.28
C TYR A 206 -1.70 -23.37 8.65
N LEU A 207 -0.93 -24.03 9.52
CA LEU A 207 -1.41 -24.45 10.84
C LEU A 207 -1.80 -23.24 11.69
N VAL A 208 -0.94 -22.24 11.78
CA VAL A 208 -1.17 -21.02 12.56
C VAL A 208 -2.43 -20.30 12.06
N SER A 209 -2.54 -20.08 10.76
CA SER A 209 -3.70 -19.39 10.17
C SER A 209 -5.00 -20.19 10.33
N ALA A 210 -4.95 -21.52 10.17
CA ALA A 210 -6.11 -22.38 10.40
C ALA A 210 -6.56 -22.35 11.86
N MET A 211 -5.63 -22.34 12.82
CA MET A 211 -5.95 -22.23 14.25
C MET A 211 -6.70 -20.93 14.56
N TYR A 212 -6.23 -19.79 14.04
CA TYR A 212 -6.94 -18.50 14.21
C TYR A 212 -8.34 -18.51 13.59
N ILE A 213 -8.49 -19.05 12.38
CA ILE A 213 -9.82 -19.14 11.73
C ILE A 213 -10.77 -20.02 12.53
N ILE A 214 -10.30 -21.15 13.07
CA ILE A 214 -11.13 -22.06 13.86
C ILE A 214 -11.49 -21.42 15.20
N SER A 215 -10.53 -20.76 15.88
CA SER A 215 -10.81 -20.07 17.15
C SER A 215 -11.77 -18.90 16.97
N ASP A 216 -11.72 -18.21 15.82
CA ASP A 216 -12.67 -17.13 15.56
C ASP A 216 -14.05 -17.67 15.19
N LYS A 217 -14.16 -18.77 14.44
CA LYS A 217 -15.45 -19.38 14.05
C LYS A 217 -16.30 -19.89 15.22
N THR A 218 -15.72 -20.12 16.40
CA THR A 218 -16.53 -20.38 17.61
C THR A 218 -17.35 -19.18 18.06
N SER A 219 -17.07 -17.99 17.53
CA SER A 219 -17.76 -16.72 17.79
C SER A 219 -18.90 -16.42 16.78
N TRP A 220 -18.93 -17.10 15.63
CA TRP A 220 -19.78 -16.79 14.46
C TRP A 220 -20.94 -17.77 14.22
N THR A 221 -21.43 -18.49 15.23
CA THR A 221 -22.72 -19.21 15.12
C THR A 221 -23.92 -18.25 15.12
N GLN A 222 -23.82 -17.12 14.42
CA GLN A 222 -24.97 -16.29 14.06
C GLN A 222 -25.48 -16.76 12.69
N ASN A 223 -26.54 -17.57 12.72
CA ASN A 223 -27.30 -17.94 11.54
C ASN A 223 -27.82 -16.66 10.87
N CYS A 224 -27.31 -16.32 9.70
CA CYS A 224 -27.91 -15.30 8.85
C CYS A 224 -28.82 -16.01 7.84
N ASP A 225 -30.13 -16.03 8.10
CA ASP A 225 -31.13 -16.73 7.28
C ASP A 225 -31.39 -16.05 5.92
N ALA A 226 -30.78 -14.89 5.64
CA ALA A 226 -30.99 -14.15 4.42
C ALA A 226 -30.05 -14.65 3.29
N THR A 227 -30.65 -15.12 2.19
CA THR A 227 -29.92 -15.54 0.99
C THR A 227 -29.20 -14.36 0.34
N CYS A 228 -27.95 -14.55 -0.12
CA CYS A 228 -27.19 -13.51 -0.82
C CYS A 228 -27.68 -13.35 -2.26
N ARG A 229 -27.99 -12.12 -2.69
CA ARG A 229 -28.41 -11.80 -4.07
C ARG A 229 -27.23 -11.50 -4.97
N SER A 230 -26.26 -10.74 -4.49
CA SER A 230 -25.08 -10.36 -5.26
C SER A 230 -23.92 -10.00 -4.35
N ILE A 231 -22.69 -10.30 -4.79
CA ILE A 231 -21.45 -10.02 -4.08
C ILE A 231 -20.47 -9.30 -5.00
N SER A 232 -19.72 -8.34 -4.46
CA SER A 232 -18.58 -7.70 -5.11
C SER A 232 -17.38 -7.78 -4.18
N CYS A 233 -16.25 -8.29 -4.68
CA CYS A 233 -15.04 -8.47 -3.90
C CYS A 233 -13.90 -7.62 -4.50
N GLY A 234 -13.36 -6.71 -3.71
CA GLY A 234 -12.15 -5.95 -4.00
C GLY A 234 -10.97 -6.45 -3.16
N SER A 235 -9.80 -5.85 -3.37
CA SER A 235 -8.56 -6.24 -2.67
C SER A 235 -8.58 -5.88 -1.17
N ASN A 236 -9.29 -4.81 -0.79
CA ASN A 236 -9.31 -4.29 0.57
C ASN A 236 -10.68 -4.41 1.25
N GLY A 237 -11.73 -4.72 0.49
CA GLY A 237 -13.09 -4.75 1.00
C GLY A 237 -14.01 -5.52 0.07
N SER A 238 -15.08 -6.06 0.63
CA SER A 238 -16.12 -6.77 -0.08
C SER A 238 -17.48 -6.23 0.34
N THR A 239 -18.44 -6.34 -0.56
CA THR A 239 -19.82 -5.95 -0.32
C THR A 239 -20.76 -7.05 -0.80
N ALA A 240 -21.88 -7.25 -0.10
CA ALA A 240 -22.96 -8.09 -0.57
C ALA A 240 -24.31 -7.43 -0.36
N ILE A 241 -25.24 -7.75 -1.25
CA ILE A 241 -26.65 -7.38 -1.13
C ILE A 241 -27.42 -8.68 -0.87
N THR A 242 -28.23 -8.71 0.18
CA THR A 242 -29.11 -9.86 0.47
C THR A 242 -30.34 -9.85 -0.43
N ALA A 243 -31.06 -10.98 -0.50
CA ALA A 243 -32.34 -11.09 -1.19
C ALA A 243 -33.38 -10.09 -0.68
N ASN A 244 -33.25 -9.67 0.59
CA ASN A 244 -34.11 -8.69 1.24
C ASN A 244 -33.66 -7.23 0.99
N GLY A 245 -32.64 -7.01 0.16
CA GLY A 245 -32.15 -5.68 -0.20
C GLY A 245 -31.16 -5.05 0.80
N GLN A 246 -30.72 -5.79 1.82
CA GLN A 246 -29.78 -5.27 2.81
C GLN A 246 -28.36 -5.28 2.26
N LEU A 247 -27.63 -4.18 2.46
CA LEU A 247 -26.22 -4.06 2.09
C LEU A 247 -25.32 -4.41 3.27
N PHE A 248 -24.46 -5.40 3.07
CA PHE A 248 -23.37 -5.79 3.97
C PHE A 248 -22.05 -5.37 3.35
N VAL A 249 -21.15 -4.84 4.17
CA VAL A 249 -19.84 -4.37 3.77
C VAL A 249 -18.84 -4.86 4.80
N TRP A 250 -17.81 -5.59 4.38
CA TRP A 250 -16.78 -6.15 5.27
C TRP A 250 -15.39 -6.02 4.64
N GLY A 251 -14.36 -5.92 5.48
CA GLY A 251 -12.97 -5.69 5.06
C GLY A 251 -12.35 -4.46 5.70
N ASP A 252 -11.21 -4.02 5.16
CA ASP A 252 -10.40 -2.92 5.68
C ASP A 252 -10.75 -1.60 4.98
N PHE A 253 -11.56 -0.78 5.66
CA PHE A 253 -12.01 0.54 5.20
C PHE A 253 -11.24 1.71 5.81
N THR A 254 -10.04 1.47 6.37
CA THR A 254 -9.21 2.50 7.03
C THR A 254 -8.82 3.68 6.12
N ASN A 255 -9.02 3.59 4.80
CA ASN A 255 -8.64 4.60 3.81
C ASN A 255 -9.82 5.44 3.25
N GLN A 256 -10.62 6.10 4.09
CA GLN A 256 -11.61 7.13 3.70
C GLN A 256 -13.01 6.70 3.18
N GLN A 257 -13.57 5.55 3.61
CA GLN A 257 -14.99 5.23 3.32
C GLN A 257 -15.93 5.35 4.52
N ASN A 258 -15.49 5.94 5.63
CA ASN A 258 -16.33 6.21 6.80
C ASN A 258 -17.21 7.47 6.65
N LYS A 259 -17.73 7.75 5.45
CA LYS A 259 -18.96 8.53 5.36
C LYS A 259 -20.10 7.53 5.47
N SER A 260 -20.86 7.60 6.55
CA SER A 260 -22.19 7.03 6.58
C SER A 260 -22.90 7.42 5.29
N PHE A 261 -23.24 6.45 4.44
CA PHE A 261 -24.13 6.70 3.33
C PHE A 261 -25.42 7.29 3.91
N GLU A 262 -25.86 8.43 3.39
CA GLU A 262 -27.04 9.13 3.89
C GLU A 262 -28.20 8.13 3.97
N ALA A 263 -28.73 7.99 5.19
CA ALA A 263 -29.78 7.05 5.53
C ALA A 263 -31.04 7.37 4.73
N SER A 264 -31.18 6.74 3.57
CA SER A 264 -32.44 6.62 2.85
C SER A 264 -33.00 5.23 3.13
N GLY A 265 -33.71 5.12 4.24
CA GLY A 265 -34.75 4.12 4.46
C GLY A 265 -34.35 2.70 4.87
N ASP A 266 -33.16 2.19 4.54
CA ASP A 266 -32.85 0.77 4.75
C ASP A 266 -31.78 0.54 5.82
N THR A 267 -32.08 -0.36 6.76
CA THR A 267 -31.25 -0.70 7.92
C THR A 267 -29.91 -1.30 7.49
N TYR A 268 -28.81 -0.62 7.79
CA TYR A 268 -27.45 -1.07 7.50
C TYR A 268 -26.86 -1.84 8.69
N GLN A 269 -26.15 -2.94 8.43
CA GLN A 269 -25.27 -3.59 9.40
C GLN A 269 -23.84 -3.57 8.88
N VAL A 270 -22.96 -2.94 9.66
CA VAL A 270 -21.51 -3.07 9.51
C VAL A 270 -21.11 -4.31 10.29
N VAL A 271 -20.42 -5.23 9.63
CA VAL A 271 -19.95 -6.50 10.19
C VAL A 271 -18.44 -6.57 10.03
#